data_AF-A0A8T9C5X0-F1
#
_entry.id   AF-A0A8T9C5X0-F1
#
_cell.length_a   1.000
_cell.length_b   1.000
_cell.length_c   1.000
_cell.angle_alpha   90.00
_cell.angle_beta   90.00
_cell.angle_gamma   90.00
#
_symmetry.space_group_name_H-M   'P 1'
#
loop_
_entity.id
_entity.type
_entity.pdbx_description
1 polymer ?
#
loop_
_entity_poly.entity_id
_entity_poly.type
_entity_poly.pdbx_seq_one_letter_code
_entity_poly.pdbx_strand_id
1 'polypeptide(L)'
;WAARDKGLVAYDGVTVKLKASGDKTVSSITAEDTTIASLKILIKDLETQTTVLTKRVDELDITAKEAVTRKNRVAALAALRSKKLAETTLSKRHATLGQLEEVFSKIEQAADQVELVNVMEASSRVLSGLNKEVGGVERVDDVVDQLREQMSQVDEVGNVITEVGQANDTEVDDELEAMEREEREKRETKERLAREEKEKLEAAETRRRLAALEEVEREAARSKEMVSKTSEETVTEQSVEDTVKQIQDMSLEPRQIAEPS
;
A
#
# COMPACT_ATOMS: atom_id res chain seq x y z
N TRP A 1 -24.06 22.96 -28.23
CA TRP A 1 -25.44 23.46 -28.33
C TRP A 1 -26.49 22.37 -28.07
N ALA A 2 -26.30 21.14 -28.56
CA ALA A 2 -27.25 20.02 -28.36
C ALA A 2 -27.47 19.49 -26.91
N ALA A 3 -26.62 19.85 -25.93
CA ALA A 3 -26.78 19.41 -24.53
C ALA A 3 -27.71 20.33 -23.70
N ARG A 4 -27.85 21.60 -24.11
CA ARG A 4 -28.72 22.59 -23.44
C ARG A 4 -30.19 22.32 -23.76
N ASP A 5 -30.49 21.92 -25.00
CA ASP A 5 -31.85 21.58 -25.45
C ASP A 5 -32.40 20.25 -24.91
N LYS A 6 -31.54 19.41 -24.32
CA LYS A 6 -31.95 18.14 -23.71
C LYS A 6 -32.25 18.22 -22.21
N GLY A 7 -32.20 19.43 -21.61
CA GLY A 7 -32.45 19.62 -20.18
C GLY A 7 -31.42 18.94 -19.28
N LEU A 8 -30.19 18.74 -19.78
CA LEU A 8 -29.10 18.03 -19.09
C LEU A 8 -28.10 18.96 -18.38
N VAL A 9 -28.15 20.26 -18.67
CA VAL A 9 -27.23 21.26 -18.12
C VAL A 9 -27.98 22.57 -17.84
N ALA A 10 -27.76 23.18 -16.68
CA ALA A 10 -28.12 24.56 -16.37
C ALA A 10 -26.87 25.44 -16.45
N TYR A 11 -27.00 26.63 -17.05
CA TYR A 11 -25.88 27.54 -17.29
C TYR A 11 -26.34 29.00 -17.17
N ASP A 12 -25.65 29.78 -16.33
CA ASP A 12 -25.93 31.20 -16.07
C ASP A 12 -24.90 32.15 -16.71
N GLY A 13 -23.91 31.62 -17.45
CA GLY A 13 -22.80 32.40 -18.01
C GLY A 13 -21.46 32.12 -17.32
N VAL A 14 -21.47 31.76 -16.04
CA VAL A 14 -20.26 31.54 -15.22
C VAL A 14 -20.24 30.13 -14.63
N THR A 15 -21.38 29.70 -14.11
CA THR A 15 -21.58 28.42 -13.43
C THR A 15 -22.27 27.43 -14.37
N VAL A 16 -21.70 26.24 -14.49
CA VAL A 16 -22.30 25.11 -15.22
C VAL A 16 -22.72 24.06 -14.21
N LYS A 17 -24.02 23.80 -14.09
CA LYS A 17 -24.56 22.72 -13.27
C LYS A 17 -24.99 21.56 -14.15
N LEU A 18 -24.47 20.38 -13.84
CA LEU A 18 -24.78 19.14 -14.55
C LEU A 18 -25.90 18.39 -13.84
N LYS A 19 -26.72 17.67 -14.60
CA LYS A 19 -27.75 16.79 -14.05
C LYS A 19 -27.11 15.69 -13.20
N ALA A 20 -27.59 15.49 -11.98
CA ALA A 20 -27.23 14.34 -11.17
C ALA A 20 -27.69 13.02 -11.82
N SER A 21 -26.95 11.94 -11.54
CA SER A 21 -27.23 10.61 -12.09
C SER A 21 -28.43 9.99 -11.36
N GLY A 22 -29.64 10.36 -11.78
CA GLY A 22 -30.90 9.89 -11.19
C GLY A 22 -32.06 10.86 -11.38
N ASP A 23 -31.79 12.16 -11.49
CA ASP A 23 -32.83 13.17 -11.64
C ASP A 23 -33.43 13.24 -13.05
N LYS A 24 -34.72 13.55 -13.17
CA LYS A 24 -35.40 13.72 -14.47
C LYS A 24 -35.11 15.08 -15.11
N THR A 25 -34.73 16.08 -14.33
CA THR A 25 -34.45 17.46 -14.77
C THR A 25 -33.28 18.04 -13.99
N VAL A 26 -32.51 18.95 -14.61
CA VAL A 26 -31.47 19.71 -13.90
C VAL A 26 -32.12 20.71 -12.97
N SER A 27 -31.71 20.72 -11.69
CA SER A 27 -32.14 21.73 -10.72
C SER A 27 -31.57 23.11 -11.07
N SER A 28 -32.24 24.18 -10.63
CA SER A 28 -31.72 25.53 -10.81
C SER A 28 -30.35 25.69 -10.14
N ILE A 29 -29.52 26.58 -10.70
CA ILE A 29 -28.25 26.98 -10.10
C ILE A 29 -28.55 27.70 -8.79
N THR A 30 -27.93 27.26 -7.69
CA THR A 30 -28.06 27.87 -6.37
C THR A 30 -26.86 28.77 -6.06
N ALA A 31 -26.93 29.53 -4.96
CA ALA A 31 -25.82 30.37 -4.52
C ALA A 31 -24.59 29.52 -4.12
N GLU A 32 -24.83 28.33 -3.57
CA GLU A 32 -23.81 27.35 -3.21
C GLU A 32 -23.08 26.84 -4.45
N ASP A 33 -23.82 26.52 -5.53
CA ASP A 33 -23.23 26.08 -6.80
C ASP A 33 -22.25 27.13 -7.35
N THR A 34 -22.64 28.41 -7.33
CA THR A 34 -21.80 29.53 -7.77
C THR A 34 -20.58 29.73 -6.88
N THR A 35 -20.72 29.51 -5.58
CA THR A 35 -19.60 29.59 -4.62
C THR A 35 -18.60 28.45 -4.86
N ILE A 36 -19.08 27.22 -5.07
CA ILE A 36 -18.25 26.06 -5.39
C ILE A 36 -17.55 26.26 -6.74
N ALA A 37 -18.24 26.80 -7.74
CA ALA A 37 -17.62 27.14 -9.03
C ALA A 37 -16.51 28.19 -8.87
N SER A 38 -16.75 29.23 -8.07
CA SER A 38 -15.75 30.27 -7.77
C SER A 38 -14.53 29.69 -7.05
N LEU A 39 -14.74 28.76 -6.11
CA LEU A 39 -13.67 28.05 -5.42
C LEU A 39 -12.82 27.22 -6.40
N LYS A 40 -13.46 26.46 -7.30
CA LYS A 40 -12.77 25.68 -8.36
C LYS A 40 -11.95 26.56 -9.29
N ILE A 41 -12.48 27.72 -9.68
CA ILE A 41 -11.75 28.71 -10.49
C ILE A 41 -10.52 29.20 -9.74
N LEU A 42 -10.67 29.57 -8.47
CA LEU A 42 -9.56 30.06 -7.64
C LEU A 42 -8.45 29.01 -7.46
N ILE A 43 -8.82 27.74 -7.24
CA ILE A 43 -7.87 26.62 -7.17
C ILE A 43 -7.07 26.54 -8.47
N LYS A 44 -7.76 26.52 -9.62
CA LYS A 44 -7.12 26.44 -10.94
C LYS A 44 -6.21 27.64 -11.25
N ASP A 45 -6.61 28.83 -10.84
CA ASP A 45 -5.80 30.04 -10.98
C ASP A 45 -4.53 29.94 -10.12
N LEU A 46 -4.64 29.43 -8.90
CA LEU A 46 -3.48 29.20 -8.02
C LEU A 46 -2.54 28.12 -8.57
N GLU A 47 -3.05 27.02 -9.12
CA GLU A 47 -2.25 25.99 -9.82
C GLU A 47 -1.47 26.57 -11.01
N THR A 48 -2.12 27.45 -11.77
CA THR A 48 -1.48 28.13 -12.89
C THR A 48 -0.38 29.08 -12.39
N GLN A 49 -0.67 29.86 -11.34
CA GLN A 49 0.30 30.76 -10.73
C GLN A 49 1.51 30.01 -10.13
N THR A 50 1.29 28.89 -9.43
CA THR A 50 2.39 28.07 -8.89
C THR A 50 3.24 27.51 -10.02
N THR A 51 2.62 27.02 -11.10
CA THR A 51 3.36 26.54 -12.29
C THR A 51 4.25 27.62 -12.90
N VAL A 52 3.73 28.85 -13.05
CA VAL A 52 4.51 29.98 -13.57
C VAL A 52 5.64 30.38 -12.61
N LEU A 53 5.36 30.42 -11.30
CA LEU A 53 6.36 30.74 -10.28
C LEU A 53 7.47 29.70 -10.20
N THR A 54 7.15 28.41 -10.34
CA THR A 54 8.16 27.33 -10.39
C THR A 54 9.10 27.52 -11.57
N LYS A 55 8.57 27.74 -12.78
CA LYS A 55 9.40 28.05 -13.96
C LYS A 55 10.28 29.28 -13.71
N ARG A 56 9.73 30.32 -13.07
CA ARG A 56 10.49 31.52 -12.75
C ARG A 56 11.63 31.27 -11.76
N VAL A 57 11.43 30.40 -10.77
CA VAL A 57 12.48 29.98 -9.84
C VAL A 57 13.59 29.25 -10.58
N ASP A 58 13.25 28.35 -11.51
CA ASP A 58 14.22 27.60 -12.32
C ASP A 58 15.05 28.52 -13.23
N GLU A 59 14.41 29.47 -13.91
CA GLU A 59 15.09 30.49 -14.72
C GLU A 59 16.08 31.33 -13.90
N LEU A 60 15.67 31.76 -12.70
CA LEU A 60 16.51 32.54 -11.80
C LEU A 60 17.68 31.73 -11.25
N ASP A 61 17.49 30.42 -11.06
CA ASP A 61 18.56 29.50 -10.67
C ASP A 61 19.61 29.35 -11.77
N ILE A 62 19.17 29.17 -13.02
CA ILE A 62 20.06 29.13 -14.19
C ILE A 62 20.82 30.47 -14.32
N THR A 63 20.10 31.59 -14.25
CA THR A 63 20.69 32.94 -14.34
C THR A 63 21.73 33.17 -13.25
N ALA A 64 21.45 32.73 -12.01
CA ALA A 64 22.40 32.83 -10.90
C ALA A 64 23.65 32.00 -11.16
N LYS A 65 23.50 30.74 -11.63
CA LYS A 65 24.63 29.86 -11.99
C LYS A 65 25.50 30.48 -13.08
N GLU A 66 24.91 31.03 -14.14
CA GLU A 66 25.65 31.71 -15.21
C GLU A 66 26.37 32.97 -14.73
N ALA A 67 25.76 33.75 -13.84
CA ALA A 67 26.41 34.93 -13.29
C ALA A 67 27.63 34.56 -12.44
N VAL A 68 27.58 33.42 -11.73
CA VAL A 68 28.71 32.87 -10.98
C VAL A 68 29.83 32.41 -11.93
N THR A 69 29.53 31.68 -13.01
CA THR A 69 30.56 31.24 -13.97
C THR A 69 31.24 32.42 -14.66
N ARG A 70 30.50 33.49 -14.94
CA ARG A 70 31.03 34.76 -15.47
C ARG A 70 31.73 35.63 -14.42
N LYS A 71 31.89 35.16 -13.17
CA LYS A 71 32.48 35.89 -12.02
C LYS A 71 31.79 37.24 -11.73
N ASN A 72 30.53 37.41 -12.14
CA ASN A 72 29.77 38.62 -11.87
C ASN A 72 28.98 38.49 -10.56
N ARG A 73 29.64 38.85 -9.45
CA ARG A 73 29.09 38.73 -8.10
C ARG A 73 27.82 39.55 -7.86
N VAL A 74 27.72 40.74 -8.45
CA VAL A 74 26.54 41.62 -8.26
C VAL A 74 25.31 41.00 -8.92
N ALA A 75 25.44 40.54 -10.17
CA ALA A 75 24.36 39.88 -10.88
C ALA A 75 23.94 38.56 -10.22
N ALA A 76 24.90 37.76 -9.73
CA ALA A 76 24.61 36.51 -9.03
C ALA A 76 23.81 36.76 -7.73
N LEU A 77 24.22 37.76 -6.93
CA LEU A 77 23.50 38.11 -5.70
C LEU A 77 22.11 38.68 -5.97
N ALA A 78 21.93 39.45 -7.05
CA ALA A 78 20.61 39.94 -7.45
C ALA A 78 19.68 38.79 -7.84
N ALA A 79 20.15 37.88 -8.71
CA ALA A 79 19.39 36.70 -9.15
C ALA A 79 18.99 35.80 -7.97
N LEU A 80 19.92 35.54 -7.03
CA LEU A 80 19.63 34.72 -5.84
C LEU A 80 18.60 35.38 -4.90
N ARG A 81 18.64 36.71 -4.74
CA ARG A 81 17.60 37.42 -3.94
C ARG A 81 16.23 37.32 -4.60
N SER A 82 16.17 37.53 -5.91
CA SER A 82 14.93 37.36 -6.68
C SER A 82 14.41 35.92 -6.62
N LYS A 83 15.31 34.93 -6.70
CA LYS A 83 14.96 33.51 -6.56
C LYS A 83 14.32 33.24 -5.20
N LYS A 84 14.97 33.66 -4.11
CA LYS A 84 14.48 33.46 -2.74
C LYS A 84 13.11 34.11 -2.51
N LEU A 85 12.86 35.29 -3.09
CA LEU A 85 11.56 35.94 -3.02
C LEU A 85 10.49 35.12 -3.77
N ALA A 86 10.80 34.65 -4.98
CA ALA A 86 9.92 33.80 -5.76
C ALA A 86 9.61 32.47 -5.05
N GLU A 87 10.61 31.81 -4.45
CA GLU A 87 10.44 30.60 -3.63
C GLU A 87 9.53 30.84 -2.42
N THR A 88 9.71 31.98 -1.73
CA THR A 88 8.87 32.33 -0.58
C THR A 88 7.42 32.55 -1.00
N THR A 89 7.19 33.24 -2.12
CA THR A 89 5.84 33.43 -2.66
C THR A 89 5.26 32.09 -3.13
N LEU A 90 6.04 31.25 -3.81
CA LEU A 90 5.62 29.92 -4.26
C LEU A 90 5.18 29.04 -3.07
N SER A 91 5.96 29.01 -2.00
CA SER A 91 5.62 28.29 -0.77
C SER A 91 4.30 28.77 -0.16
N LYS A 92 4.10 30.09 -0.06
CA LYS A 92 2.82 30.66 0.42
C LYS A 92 1.65 30.27 -0.48
N ARG A 93 1.85 30.29 -1.81
CA ARG A 93 0.81 29.90 -2.78
C ARG A 93 0.44 28.43 -2.65
N HIS A 94 1.42 27.53 -2.50
CA HIS A 94 1.15 26.11 -2.24
C HIS A 94 0.41 25.89 -0.92
N ALA A 95 0.76 26.62 0.14
CA ALA A 95 0.04 26.53 1.41
C ALA A 95 -1.44 26.95 1.25
N THR A 96 -1.70 28.07 0.57
CA THR A 96 -3.08 28.50 0.28
C THR A 96 -3.82 27.53 -0.63
N LEU A 97 -3.16 26.98 -1.65
CA LEU A 97 -3.74 25.97 -2.53
C LEU A 97 -4.20 24.76 -1.73
N GLY A 98 -3.31 24.19 -0.90
CA GLY A 98 -3.65 23.04 -0.05
C GLY A 98 -4.80 23.33 0.92
N GLN A 99 -4.88 24.53 1.49
CA GLN A 99 -6.02 24.93 2.32
C GLN A 99 -7.33 24.96 1.54
N LEU A 100 -7.33 25.47 0.31
CA LEU A 100 -8.53 25.52 -0.52
C LEU A 100 -8.96 24.14 -1.02
N GLU A 101 -8.00 23.29 -1.37
CA GLU A 101 -8.25 21.88 -1.74
C GLU A 101 -8.83 21.10 -0.56
N GLU A 102 -8.35 21.31 0.66
CA GLU A 102 -8.90 20.71 1.87
C GLU A 102 -10.35 21.15 2.11
N VAL A 103 -10.63 22.45 1.97
CA VAL A 103 -12.00 22.98 2.08
C VAL A 103 -12.90 22.37 0.99
N PHE A 104 -12.41 22.28 -0.23
CA PHE A 104 -13.15 21.68 -1.34
C PHE A 104 -13.48 20.21 -1.06
N SER A 105 -12.50 19.43 -0.59
CA SER A 105 -12.71 18.02 -0.22
C SER A 105 -13.73 17.87 0.92
N LYS A 106 -13.72 18.76 1.92
CA LYS A 106 -14.73 18.76 2.99
C LYS A 106 -16.13 19.06 2.46
N ILE A 107 -16.26 19.94 1.47
CA ILE A 107 -17.56 20.22 0.81
C ILE A 107 -18.06 18.97 0.08
N GLU A 108 -17.19 18.26 -0.64
CA GLU A 108 -17.56 17.00 -1.30
C GLU A 108 -18.00 15.94 -0.29
N GLN A 109 -17.24 15.74 0.79
CA GLN A 109 -17.63 14.82 1.86
C GLN A 109 -18.98 15.18 2.50
N ALA A 110 -19.25 16.47 2.71
CA ALA A 110 -20.54 16.91 3.24
C ALA A 110 -21.69 16.65 2.25
N ALA A 111 -21.45 16.80 0.94
CA ALA A 111 -22.42 16.45 -0.09
C ALA A 111 -22.73 14.94 -0.08
N ASP A 112 -21.71 14.08 0.03
CA ASP A 112 -21.88 12.63 0.14
C ASP A 112 -22.65 12.23 1.41
N GLN A 113 -22.40 12.92 2.53
CA GLN A 113 -23.15 12.70 3.78
C GLN A 113 -24.64 13.04 3.64
N VAL A 114 -24.99 14.10 2.90
CA VAL A 114 -26.38 14.43 2.59
C VAL A 114 -27.03 13.30 1.77
N GLU A 115 -26.32 12.76 0.77
CA GLU A 115 -26.81 11.63 -0.02
C GLU A 115 -27.02 10.39 0.84
N LEU A 116 -26.07 10.07 1.73
CA LEU A 116 -26.19 8.96 2.68
C LEU A 116 -27.44 9.09 3.55
N VAL A 117 -27.70 10.29 4.10
CA VAL A 117 -28.90 10.54 4.91
C VAL A 117 -30.17 10.32 4.09
N ASN A 118 -30.22 10.79 2.84
CA ASN A 118 -31.37 10.55 1.96
C ASN A 118 -31.62 9.05 1.70
N VAL A 119 -30.56 8.26 1.53
CA VAL A 119 -30.66 6.80 1.37
C VAL A 119 -31.15 6.13 2.66
N MET A 120 -30.67 6.59 3.82
CA MET A 120 -31.13 6.09 5.12
C MET A 120 -32.61 6.40 5.36
N GLU A 121 -33.05 7.61 5.03
CA GLU A 121 -34.48 7.98 5.10
C GLU A 121 -35.35 7.09 4.20
N ALA A 122 -34.91 6.88 2.94
CA ALA A 122 -35.63 6.02 2.02
C ALA A 122 -35.73 4.58 2.54
N SER A 123 -34.62 4.05 3.08
CA SER A 123 -34.55 2.71 3.68
C SER A 123 -35.46 2.59 4.90
N SER A 124 -35.49 3.60 5.77
CA SER A 124 -36.39 3.65 6.92
C SER A 124 -37.87 3.63 6.51
N ARG A 125 -38.24 4.35 5.45
CA ARG A 125 -39.61 4.33 4.90
C ARG A 125 -39.98 2.95 4.34
N VAL A 126 -39.06 2.28 3.64
CA VAL A 126 -39.27 0.92 3.14
C VAL A 126 -39.46 -0.06 4.29
N LEU A 127 -38.58 -0.02 5.30
CA LEU A 127 -38.69 -0.87 6.49
C LEU A 127 -40.00 -0.62 7.26
N SER A 128 -40.42 0.64 7.40
CA SER A 128 -41.70 0.99 8.03
C SER A 128 -42.89 0.45 7.24
N GLY A 129 -42.85 0.52 5.90
CA GLY A 129 -43.87 -0.05 5.02
C GLY A 129 -43.97 -1.56 5.18
N LEU A 130 -42.83 -2.28 5.12
CA LEU A 130 -42.79 -3.73 5.33
C LEU A 130 -43.28 -4.12 6.72
N ASN A 131 -42.88 -3.40 7.76
CA ASN A 131 -43.34 -3.65 9.13
C ASN A 131 -44.86 -3.47 9.27
N LYS A 132 -45.46 -2.50 8.57
CA LYS A 132 -46.91 -2.34 8.52
C LYS A 132 -47.61 -3.47 7.77
N GLU A 133 -47.02 -3.96 6.68
CA GLU A 133 -47.58 -5.07 5.89
C GLU A 133 -47.56 -6.40 6.65
N VAL A 134 -46.49 -6.66 7.41
CA VAL A 134 -46.40 -7.81 8.33
C VAL A 134 -47.33 -7.66 9.54
N GLY A 135 -47.86 -6.45 9.77
CA GLY A 135 -48.84 -6.13 10.82
C GLY A 135 -48.23 -5.75 12.17
N GLY A 136 -46.95 -5.38 12.20
CA GLY A 136 -46.25 -4.99 13.42
C GLY A 136 -45.99 -6.16 14.37
N VAL A 137 -45.55 -5.83 15.59
CA VAL A 137 -45.30 -6.83 16.63
C VAL A 137 -46.60 -7.47 17.07
N GLU A 138 -47.70 -6.70 17.15
CA GLU A 138 -49.01 -7.20 17.57
C GLU A 138 -49.54 -8.34 16.68
N ARG A 139 -49.46 -8.22 15.34
CA ARG A 139 -49.90 -9.31 14.45
C ARG A 139 -49.00 -10.53 14.53
N VAL A 140 -47.70 -10.33 14.79
CA VAL A 140 -46.77 -11.44 14.98
C VAL A 140 -47.07 -12.16 16.29
N ASP A 141 -47.33 -11.44 17.38
CA ASP A 141 -47.76 -12.00 18.66
C ASP A 141 -49.06 -12.79 18.50
N ASP A 142 -50.07 -12.22 17.82
CA ASP A 142 -51.35 -12.90 17.54
C ASP A 142 -51.15 -14.21 16.76
N VAL A 143 -50.27 -14.22 15.75
CA VAL A 143 -49.97 -15.40 14.94
C VAL A 143 -49.19 -16.45 15.75
N VAL A 144 -48.26 -16.03 16.61
CA VAL A 144 -47.51 -16.93 17.50
C VAL A 144 -48.43 -17.55 18.55
N ASP A 145 -49.35 -16.77 19.11
CA ASP A 145 -50.33 -17.26 20.08
C ASP A 145 -51.33 -18.23 19.42
N GLN A 146 -51.84 -17.92 18.22
CA GLN A 146 -52.65 -18.86 17.44
C GLN A 146 -51.90 -20.14 17.12
N LEU A 147 -50.61 -20.05 16.75
CA LEU A 147 -49.78 -21.21 16.47
C LEU A 147 -49.60 -22.08 17.72
N ARG A 148 -49.34 -21.48 18.88
CA ARG A 148 -49.24 -22.19 20.17
C ARG A 148 -50.54 -22.88 20.54
N GLU A 149 -51.68 -22.23 20.34
CA GLU A 149 -52.98 -22.83 20.61
C GLU A 149 -53.27 -24.01 19.68
N GLN A 150 -52.93 -23.90 18.38
CA GLN A 150 -53.05 -25.01 17.44
C GLN A 150 -52.08 -26.16 17.76
N MET A 151 -50.85 -25.86 18.18
CA MET A 151 -49.92 -26.89 18.64
C MET A 151 -50.45 -27.60 19.90
N SER A 152 -51.00 -26.86 20.87
CA SER A 152 -51.63 -27.45 22.05
C SER A 152 -52.82 -28.35 21.69
N GLN A 153 -53.61 -28.00 20.67
CA GLN A 153 -54.70 -28.86 20.17
C GLN A 153 -54.16 -30.13 19.50
N VAL A 154 -53.06 -30.04 18.75
CA VAL A 154 -52.39 -31.21 18.15
C VAL A 154 -51.77 -32.10 19.23
N ASP A 155 -51.17 -31.53 20.28
CA ASP A 155 -50.63 -32.27 21.41
C ASP A 155 -51.74 -32.90 22.26
N GLU A 156 -52.90 -32.26 22.37
CA GLU A 156 -54.08 -32.84 23.05
C GLU A 156 -54.66 -34.00 22.23
N VAL A 157 -54.68 -33.91 20.89
CA VAL A 157 -55.00 -35.03 19.99
C VAL A 157 -53.92 -36.11 20.06
N GLY A 158 -52.64 -35.72 20.18
CA GLY A 158 -51.49 -36.59 20.38
C GLY A 158 -51.54 -37.34 21.70
N ASN A 159 -51.98 -36.72 22.79
CA ASN A 159 -52.20 -37.35 24.09
C ASN A 159 -53.41 -38.29 24.11
N VAL A 160 -54.37 -38.12 23.19
CA VAL A 160 -55.48 -39.07 22.99
C VAL A 160 -55.06 -40.24 22.08
N ILE A 161 -54.06 -40.07 21.21
CA ILE A 161 -53.55 -41.09 20.28
C ILE A 161 -52.29 -41.81 20.76
N THR A 162 -51.57 -41.26 21.75
CA THR A 162 -50.25 -41.75 22.17
C THR A 162 -50.22 -42.08 23.66
N GLU A 163 -51.17 -42.89 24.12
CA GLU A 163 -50.83 -43.94 25.07
C GLU A 163 -50.14 -45.06 24.28
N VAL A 164 -48.91 -44.84 23.78
CA VAL A 164 -47.87 -45.83 23.44
C VAL A 164 -46.65 -45.07 22.89
N GLY A 165 -45.53 -45.14 23.62
CA GLY A 165 -44.20 -45.05 23.02
C GLY A 165 -43.41 -43.76 23.25
N GLN A 166 -42.95 -43.55 24.48
CA GLN A 166 -41.73 -42.76 24.69
C GLN A 166 -40.52 -43.64 24.33
N ALA A 167 -39.74 -43.22 23.33
CA ALA A 167 -38.36 -43.65 23.15
C ALA A 167 -37.49 -42.39 23.18
N ASN A 168 -36.49 -42.39 24.08
CA ASN A 168 -35.62 -41.24 24.33
C ASN A 168 -34.51 -41.19 23.26
N ASP A 169 -34.52 -40.13 22.44
CA ASP A 169 -33.49 -39.81 21.42
C ASP A 169 -32.12 -39.39 22.00
N THR A 170 -32.01 -39.25 23.33
CA THR A 170 -30.83 -38.66 23.97
C THR A 170 -29.59 -39.57 23.99
N GLU A 171 -29.74 -40.89 23.87
CA GLU A 171 -28.59 -41.82 23.92
C GLU A 171 -27.88 -41.92 22.55
N VAL A 172 -28.60 -41.67 21.46
CA VAL A 172 -28.07 -41.78 20.08
C VAL A 172 -27.22 -40.57 19.69
N ASP A 173 -27.59 -39.37 20.17
CA ASP A 173 -26.82 -38.14 19.93
C ASP A 173 -25.46 -38.15 20.65
N ASP A 174 -25.39 -38.69 21.86
CA ASP A 174 -24.14 -38.79 22.64
C ASP A 174 -23.13 -39.76 21.98
N GLU A 175 -23.62 -40.86 21.39
CA GLU A 175 -22.77 -41.84 20.69
C GLU A 175 -22.28 -41.32 19.33
N LEU A 176 -23.11 -40.54 18.63
CA LEU A 176 -22.72 -39.88 17.38
C LEU A 176 -21.64 -38.82 17.60
N GLU A 177 -21.78 -37.99 18.64
CA GLU A 177 -20.81 -36.94 18.95
C GLU A 177 -19.45 -37.52 19.41
N ALA A 178 -19.45 -38.69 20.06
CA ALA A 178 -18.23 -39.40 20.43
C ALA A 178 -17.44 -39.90 19.20
N MET A 179 -18.13 -40.47 18.20
CA MET A 179 -17.49 -40.95 16.97
C MET A 179 -16.89 -39.83 16.12
N GLU A 180 -17.58 -38.70 16.00
CA GLU A 180 -17.08 -37.55 15.22
C GLU A 180 -15.81 -36.94 15.84
N ARG A 181 -15.72 -36.93 17.17
CA ARG A 181 -14.55 -36.43 17.90
C ARG A 181 -13.30 -37.29 17.64
N GLU A 182 -13.44 -38.61 17.67
CA GLU A 182 -12.33 -39.55 17.45
C GLU A 182 -11.77 -39.46 16.02
N GLU A 183 -12.64 -39.35 15.01
CA GLU A 183 -12.21 -39.24 13.61
C GLU A 183 -11.51 -37.90 13.32
N ARG A 184 -11.96 -36.79 13.93
CA ARG A 184 -11.29 -35.49 13.80
C ARG A 184 -9.87 -35.53 14.36
N GLU A 185 -9.66 -36.11 15.53
CA GLU A 185 -8.33 -36.23 16.16
C GLU A 185 -7.37 -37.11 15.33
N LYS A 186 -7.86 -38.21 14.75
CA LYS A 186 -7.05 -39.05 13.85
C LYS A 186 -6.64 -38.32 12.58
N ARG A 187 -7.50 -37.47 12.03
CA ARG A 187 -7.16 -36.68 10.82
C ARG A 187 -6.11 -35.61 11.14
N GLU A 188 -6.29 -34.87 12.23
CA GLU A 188 -5.36 -33.80 12.64
C GLU A 188 -3.97 -34.34 12.98
N THR A 189 -3.89 -35.50 13.64
CA THR A 189 -2.61 -36.15 13.96
C THR A 189 -1.87 -36.60 12.70
N LYS A 190 -2.57 -37.18 11.72
CA LYS A 190 -1.99 -37.54 10.41
C LYS A 190 -1.48 -36.32 9.64
N GLU A 191 -2.27 -35.24 9.61
CA GLU A 191 -1.88 -34.01 8.92
C GLU A 191 -0.66 -33.33 9.57
N ARG A 192 -0.59 -33.33 10.91
CA ARG A 192 0.58 -32.79 11.63
C ARG A 192 1.84 -33.58 11.32
N LEU A 193 1.77 -34.91 11.37
CA LEU A 193 2.91 -35.78 11.04
C LEU A 193 3.39 -35.57 9.59
N ALA A 194 2.45 -35.44 8.64
CA ALA A 194 2.79 -35.17 7.24
C ALA A 194 3.47 -33.81 7.05
N ARG A 195 3.04 -32.76 7.78
CA ARG A 195 3.71 -31.44 7.76
C ARG A 195 5.12 -31.50 8.36
N GLU A 196 5.29 -32.15 9.50
CA GLU A 196 6.60 -32.30 10.14
C GLU A 196 7.60 -33.07 9.26
N GLU A 197 7.16 -34.11 8.55
CA GLU A 197 8.02 -34.81 7.59
C GLU A 197 8.40 -33.93 6.40
N LYS A 198 7.45 -33.17 5.86
CA LYS A 198 7.70 -32.25 4.74
C LYS A 198 8.70 -31.15 5.12
N GLU A 199 8.52 -30.53 6.29
CA GLU A 199 9.44 -29.50 6.82
C GLU A 199 10.84 -30.05 7.05
N LYS A 200 10.98 -31.27 7.57
CA LYS A 200 12.30 -31.92 7.74
C LYS A 200 12.99 -32.16 6.39
N LEU A 201 12.24 -32.54 5.37
CA LEU A 201 12.78 -32.82 4.03
C LEU A 201 13.22 -31.52 3.34
N GLU A 202 12.41 -30.46 3.42
CA GLU A 202 12.76 -29.12 2.92
C GLU A 202 13.96 -28.51 3.67
N ALA A 203 14.04 -28.69 4.98
CA ALA A 203 15.19 -28.25 5.78
C ALA A 203 16.48 -29.01 5.42
N ALA A 204 16.38 -30.31 5.16
CA ALA A 204 17.52 -31.13 4.72
C ALA A 204 18.00 -30.72 3.32
N GLU A 205 17.09 -30.45 2.39
CA GLU A 205 17.44 -29.95 1.06
C GLU A 205 18.10 -28.57 1.13
N THR A 206 17.55 -27.67 1.95
CA THR A 206 18.11 -26.32 2.16
C THR A 206 19.52 -26.38 2.75
N ARG A 207 19.74 -27.23 3.76
CA ARG A 207 21.08 -27.46 4.34
C ARG A 207 22.06 -28.01 3.30
N ARG A 208 21.62 -28.93 2.44
CA ARG A 208 22.46 -29.47 1.37
C ARG A 208 22.84 -28.41 0.34
N ARG A 209 21.91 -27.54 -0.05
CA ARG A 209 22.18 -26.42 -0.97
C ARG A 209 23.15 -25.40 -0.36
N LEU A 210 22.99 -25.08 0.92
CA LEU A 210 23.91 -24.16 1.62
C LEU A 210 25.33 -24.74 1.73
N ALA A 211 25.46 -26.03 2.06
CA ALA A 211 26.76 -26.70 2.12
C ALA A 211 27.48 -26.71 0.75
N ALA A 212 26.73 -26.94 -0.34
CA ALA A 212 27.29 -26.90 -1.70
C ALA A 212 27.76 -25.48 -2.09
N LEU A 213 27.03 -24.44 -1.70
CA LEU A 213 27.43 -23.05 -1.94
C LEU A 213 28.70 -22.67 -1.16
N GLU A 214 28.82 -23.11 0.10
CA GLU A 214 30.00 -22.86 0.93
C GLU A 214 31.26 -23.56 0.38
N GLU A 215 31.10 -24.76 -0.20
CA GLU A 215 32.21 -25.48 -0.86
C GLU A 215 32.71 -24.73 -2.10
N VAL A 216 31.80 -24.25 -2.95
CA VAL A 216 32.15 -23.41 -4.12
C VAL A 216 32.85 -22.12 -3.69
N GLU A 217 32.41 -21.49 -2.60
CA GLU A 217 33.04 -20.29 -2.07
C GLU A 217 34.46 -20.56 -1.54
N ARG A 218 34.67 -21.68 -0.83
CA ARG A 218 36.01 -22.10 -0.39
C ARG A 218 36.94 -22.42 -1.54
N GLU A 219 36.44 -23.07 -2.60
CA GLU A 219 37.23 -23.33 -3.82
C GLU A 219 37.60 -22.03 -4.54
N ALA A 220 36.69 -21.07 -4.62
CA ALA A 220 36.96 -19.74 -5.17
C ALA A 220 37.98 -18.96 -4.33
N ALA A 221 37.91 -19.06 -2.99
CA ALA A 221 38.89 -18.45 -2.10
C ALA A 221 40.29 -19.07 -2.24
N ARG A 222 40.38 -20.40 -2.29
CA ARG A 222 41.66 -21.11 -2.55
C ARG A 222 42.25 -20.75 -3.91
N SER A 223 41.41 -20.62 -4.94
CA SER A 223 41.84 -20.21 -6.28
C SER A 223 42.39 -18.78 -6.27
N LYS A 224 41.75 -17.85 -5.54
CA LYS A 224 42.27 -16.48 -5.37
C LYS A 224 43.58 -16.44 -4.57
N GLU A 225 43.71 -17.26 -3.52
CA GLU A 225 44.93 -17.34 -2.71
C GLU A 225 46.11 -17.93 -3.49
N MET A 226 45.87 -18.93 -4.34
CA MET A 226 46.90 -19.45 -5.26
C MET A 226 47.36 -18.38 -6.25
N VAL A 227 46.44 -17.61 -6.84
CA VAL A 227 46.79 -16.52 -7.77
C VAL A 227 47.63 -15.43 -7.07
N SER A 228 47.30 -15.10 -5.81
CA SER A 228 48.09 -14.13 -5.01
C SER A 228 49.50 -14.65 -4.74
N LYS A 229 49.65 -15.91 -4.30
CA LYS A 229 50.95 -16.51 -4.00
C LYS A 229 51.85 -16.62 -5.23
N THR A 230 51.32 -17.01 -6.38
CA THR A 230 52.09 -17.05 -7.63
C THR A 230 52.53 -15.65 -8.08
N SER A 231 51.72 -14.62 -7.83
CA SER A 231 52.14 -13.24 -8.12
C SER A 231 53.21 -12.71 -7.17
N GLU A 232 53.22 -13.12 -5.90
CA GLU A 232 54.27 -12.76 -4.93
C GLU A 232 55.57 -13.52 -5.19
N GLU A 233 55.49 -14.83 -5.49
CA GLU A 233 56.66 -15.66 -5.83
C GLU A 233 57.39 -15.14 -7.08
N THR A 234 56.65 -14.82 -8.15
CA THR A 234 57.25 -14.25 -9.38
C THR A 234 57.94 -12.92 -9.16
N VAL A 235 57.42 -12.05 -8.28
CA VAL A 235 58.07 -10.78 -7.91
C VAL A 235 59.34 -11.03 -7.09
N THR A 236 59.32 -12.00 -6.17
CA THR A 236 60.51 -12.34 -5.37
C THR A 236 61.61 -13.01 -6.20
N GLU A 237 61.27 -13.91 -7.13
CA GLU A 237 62.26 -14.57 -8.00
C GLU A 237 62.97 -13.55 -8.91
N GLN A 238 62.22 -12.62 -9.52
CA GLN A 238 62.83 -11.54 -10.31
C GLN A 238 63.79 -10.68 -9.48
N SER A 239 63.41 -10.33 -8.25
CA SER A 239 64.28 -9.55 -7.35
C SER A 239 65.54 -10.31 -6.94
N VAL A 240 65.47 -11.63 -6.76
CA VAL A 240 66.62 -12.46 -6.38
C VAL A 240 67.56 -12.67 -7.57
N GLU A 241 67.04 -12.91 -8.78
CA GLU A 241 67.86 -13.01 -10.00
C GLU A 241 68.63 -11.71 -10.27
N ASP A 242 68.01 -10.55 -10.09
CA ASP A 242 68.67 -9.25 -10.23
C ASP A 242 69.81 -9.08 -9.20
N THR A 243 69.60 -9.55 -7.97
CA THR A 243 70.60 -9.48 -6.89
C THR A 243 71.77 -10.44 -7.13
N VAL A 244 71.52 -11.65 -7.66
CA VAL A 244 72.56 -12.64 -7.96
C VAL A 244 73.44 -12.17 -9.13
N LYS A 245 72.86 -11.58 -10.18
CA LYS A 245 73.63 -10.95 -11.25
C LYS A 245 74.56 -9.85 -10.72
N GLN A 246 74.09 -9.04 -9.80
CA GLN A 246 74.89 -7.97 -9.19
C GLN A 246 76.09 -8.51 -8.38
N ILE A 247 75.93 -9.66 -7.70
CA ILE A 247 77.01 -10.28 -6.91
C ILE A 247 78.02 -11.01 -7.82
N GLN A 248 77.59 -11.55 -8.96
CA GLN A 248 78.49 -12.25 -9.89
C GLN A 248 79.39 -11.31 -10.69
N ASP A 249 78.91 -10.10 -11.00
CA ASP A 249 79.75 -9.01 -11.55
C ASP A 249 80.64 -8.34 -10.47
N MET A 250 80.40 -8.71 -9.20
CA MET A 250 81.11 -8.47 -7.95
C MET A 250 82.63 -8.33 -7.98
N SER A 251 83.35 -9.46 -7.96
CA SER A 251 84.78 -9.40 -7.59
C SER A 251 85.52 -10.72 -7.80
N LEU A 252 85.85 -10.99 -9.06
CA LEU A 252 87.05 -11.72 -9.44
C LEU A 252 88.23 -10.73 -9.42
N GLU A 253 88.88 -10.47 -8.28
CA GLU A 253 90.19 -9.79 -8.22
C GLU A 253 91.02 -10.27 -6.99
N PRO A 254 92.22 -10.86 -7.18
CA PRO A 254 93.12 -11.27 -6.09
C PRO A 254 94.31 -10.29 -5.88
N ARG A 255 94.72 -10.02 -4.62
CA ARG A 255 96.03 -9.41 -4.29
C ARG A 255 96.59 -9.83 -2.92
N GLN A 256 97.90 -10.10 -2.91
CA GLN A 256 98.72 -10.86 -1.95
C GLN A 256 99.34 -10.05 -0.76
N ILE A 257 99.49 -10.74 0.40
CA ILE A 257 100.67 -10.94 1.31
C ILE A 257 101.50 -9.73 1.82
N ALA A 258 101.73 -9.65 3.16
CA ALA A 258 103.07 -9.65 3.81
C ALA A 258 103.07 -9.43 5.36
N GLU A 259 103.65 -10.39 6.10
CA GLU A 259 104.40 -10.26 7.39
C GLU A 259 105.80 -9.60 7.12
N PRO A 260 106.75 -9.33 8.07
CA PRO A 260 106.90 -9.80 9.47
C PRO A 260 107.46 -8.75 10.51
N SER A 261 107.47 -9.12 11.79
CA SER A 261 108.64 -9.10 12.73
C SER A 261 108.23 -9.48 14.15
#